data_AF-A0A433P787-F1
#
_entry.id   AF-A0A433P787-F1
#
_cell.length_a   1.000
_cell.length_b   1.000
_cell.length_c   1.000
_cell.angle_alpha   90.00
_cell.angle_beta   90.00
_cell.angle_gamma   90.00
#
_symmetry.space_group_name_H-M   'P 1'
#
loop_
_entity.id
_entity.type
_entity.pdbx_description
1 polymer ?
#
loop_
_entity_poly.entity_id
_entity_poly.type
_entity_poly.pdbx_seq_one_letter_code
_entity_poly.pdbx_strand_id
1 'polypeptide(L)'
;MSKFFRKEEDLKMEVEIIKCFKSLLNNRWGAREALANPQCIYNLTFSITSPPYQTRKLICEVLTFLCWCEVPIGHSLVLKGMDMLREHRRDFGRFDAWLRLLEHTLDGRGKMGSMVGASLEYKQMAAAGTADNHLMEYTVRFGSFEIICRNLVHEI
;
A
#
# COMPACT_ATOMS: atom_id res chain seq x y z
N MET A 1 -14.44 18.63 2.77
CA MET A 1 -13.92 17.28 2.51
C MET A 1 -13.88 16.54 3.84
N SER A 2 -14.84 15.65 4.12
CA SER A 2 -14.97 15.02 5.43
C SER A 2 -13.77 14.09 5.67
N LYS A 3 -12.86 14.50 6.58
CA LYS A 3 -11.95 13.55 7.22
C LYS A 3 -12.83 12.61 8.03
N PHE A 4 -13.16 11.44 7.48
CA PHE A 4 -13.57 10.31 8.30
C PHE A 4 -12.40 10.04 9.25
N PHE A 5 -12.51 10.49 10.50
CA PHE A 5 -11.60 10.12 11.56
C PHE A 5 -11.81 8.63 11.83
N ARG A 6 -11.08 7.78 11.09
CA ARG A 6 -10.97 6.36 11.43
C ARG A 6 -10.44 6.25 12.85
N LYS A 7 -11.12 5.48 13.70
CA LYS A 7 -10.68 5.32 15.09
C LYS A 7 -9.34 4.59 15.09
N GLU A 8 -8.50 4.88 16.08
CA GLU A 8 -7.19 4.23 16.21
C GLU A 8 -7.33 2.70 16.33
N GLU A 9 -8.40 2.23 16.97
CA GLU A 9 -8.76 0.81 17.06
C GLU A 9 -9.04 0.20 15.69
N ASP A 10 -9.78 0.91 14.81
CA ASP A 10 -10.06 0.45 13.45
C ASP A 10 -8.76 0.33 12.64
N LEU A 11 -7.83 1.28 12.82
CA LEU A 11 -6.52 1.27 12.15
C LEU A 11 -5.64 0.11 12.64
N LYS A 12 -5.69 -0.21 13.94
CA LYS A 12 -5.02 -1.39 14.52
C LYS A 12 -5.61 -2.68 13.98
N MET A 13 -6.94 -2.75 13.86
CA MET A 13 -7.61 -3.91 13.30
C MET A 13 -7.27 -4.10 11.82
N GLU A 14 -7.24 -3.02 11.04
CA GLU A 14 -6.87 -3.04 9.61
C GLU A 14 -5.49 -3.67 9.40
N VAL A 15 -4.48 -3.26 10.18
CA VAL A 15 -3.13 -3.84 10.02
C VAL A 15 -3.07 -5.31 10.43
N GLU A 16 -3.80 -5.74 11.47
CA GLU A 16 -3.88 -7.16 11.84
C GLU A 16 -4.57 -8.00 10.76
N ILE A 17 -5.65 -7.50 10.15
CA ILE A 17 -6.30 -8.17 9.01
C ILE A 17 -5.29 -8.39 7.87
N ILE A 18 -4.51 -7.37 7.52
CA ILE A 18 -3.52 -7.48 6.44
C ILE A 18 -2.41 -8.49 6.82
N LYS A 19 -1.98 -8.55 8.09
CA LYS A 19 -1.03 -9.58 8.56
C LYS A 19 -1.61 -10.99 8.42
N CYS A 20 -2.89 -11.18 8.75
CA CYS A 20 -3.58 -12.46 8.53
C CYS A 20 -3.58 -12.85 7.05
N PHE A 21 -3.91 -11.90 6.15
CA PHE A 21 -3.83 -12.15 4.70
C PHE A 21 -2.42 -12.50 4.25
N LYS A 22 -1.40 -11.79 4.72
CA LYS A 22 -0.01 -12.11 4.40
C LYS A 22 0.33 -13.56 4.78
N SER A 23 -0.05 -13.99 5.97
CA SER A 23 0.16 -15.38 6.42
C SER A 23 -0.65 -16.39 5.59
N LEU A 24 -1.89 -16.06 5.22
CA LEU A 24 -2.75 -16.90 4.37
C LEU A 24 -2.14 -17.09 2.97
N LEU A 25 -1.67 -16.00 2.35
CA LEU A 25 -1.09 -15.98 1.01
C LEU A 25 0.27 -16.67 0.95
N ASN A 26 0.95 -16.82 2.08
CA ASN A 26 2.18 -17.62 2.19
C ASN A 26 1.93 -19.14 2.10
N ASN A 27 0.72 -19.56 1.73
CA ASN A 27 0.36 -20.93 1.40
C ASN A 27 -0.24 -20.97 -0.01
N ARG A 28 0.20 -21.92 -0.85
CA ARG A 28 -0.31 -22.07 -2.23
C ARG A 28 -1.84 -22.20 -2.29
N TRP A 29 -2.44 -22.92 -1.34
CA TRP A 29 -3.89 -23.06 -1.27
C TRP A 29 -4.56 -21.74 -0.89
N GLY A 30 -4.02 -21.02 0.09
CA GLY A 30 -4.53 -19.70 0.49
C GLY A 30 -4.42 -18.65 -0.62
N ALA A 31 -3.33 -18.67 -1.39
CA ALA A 31 -3.18 -17.82 -2.57
C ALA A 31 -4.24 -18.13 -3.65
N ARG A 32 -4.46 -19.41 -3.96
CA ARG A 32 -5.48 -19.83 -4.93
C ARG A 32 -6.89 -19.44 -4.50
N GLU A 33 -7.24 -19.63 -3.23
CA GLU A 33 -8.54 -19.24 -2.69
C GLU A 33 -8.77 -17.72 -2.72
N ALA A 34 -7.71 -16.92 -2.48
CA ALA A 34 -7.79 -15.48 -2.60
C ALA A 34 -8.04 -15.02 -4.04
N LEU A 35 -7.42 -15.68 -5.03
CA LEU A 35 -7.68 -15.43 -6.45
C LEU A 35 -9.09 -15.86 -6.88
N ALA A 36 -9.60 -16.96 -6.32
CA ALA A 36 -10.97 -17.43 -6.55
C ALA A 36 -12.03 -16.50 -5.93
N ASN A 37 -11.66 -15.71 -4.92
CA ASN A 37 -12.55 -14.76 -4.24
C ASN A 37 -12.01 -13.32 -4.30
N PRO A 38 -12.05 -12.65 -5.48
CA PRO A 38 -11.35 -11.38 -5.70
C PRO A 38 -11.79 -10.20 -4.82
N GLN A 39 -12.96 -10.29 -4.18
CA GLN A 39 -13.45 -9.21 -3.32
C GLN A 39 -12.48 -8.88 -2.18
N CYS A 40 -11.74 -9.88 -1.67
CA CYS A 40 -10.72 -9.62 -0.65
C CYS A 40 -9.57 -8.78 -1.22
N ILE A 41 -9.14 -9.05 -2.46
CA ILE A 41 -8.11 -8.30 -3.17
C ILE A 41 -8.57 -6.86 -3.40
N TYR A 42 -9.81 -6.66 -3.85
CA TYR A 42 -10.36 -5.32 -4.04
C TYR A 42 -10.47 -4.56 -2.72
N ASN A 43 -10.85 -5.21 -1.62
CA ASN A 43 -10.89 -4.53 -0.32
C ASN A 43 -9.48 -4.16 0.16
N LEU A 44 -8.49 -5.02 -0.08
CA LEU A 44 -7.08 -4.77 0.23
C LEU A 44 -6.52 -3.57 -0.55
N THR A 45 -6.94 -3.31 -1.79
CA THR A 45 -6.46 -2.12 -2.53
C THR A 45 -6.86 -0.81 -1.85
N PHE A 46 -8.00 -0.73 -1.15
CA PHE A 46 -8.38 0.49 -0.42
C PHE A 46 -7.43 0.82 0.73
N SER A 47 -6.84 -0.21 1.37
CA SER A 47 -5.87 -0.05 2.46
C SER A 47 -4.54 0.56 2.02
N ILE A 48 -4.28 0.66 0.70
CA ILE A 48 -3.13 1.41 0.16
C ILE A 48 -3.18 2.91 0.51
N THR A 49 -4.38 3.41 0.82
CA THR A 49 -4.62 4.79 1.26
C THR A 49 -4.81 4.92 2.78
N SER A 50 -4.38 3.93 3.56
CA SER A 50 -4.47 3.98 5.04
C SER A 50 -3.50 5.02 5.63
N PRO A 51 -3.88 5.80 6.68
CA PRO A 51 -3.03 6.82 7.28
C PRO A 51 -1.72 6.31 7.90
N PRO A 52 -1.67 5.15 8.57
CA PRO A 52 -0.41 4.62 9.08
C PRO A 52 0.49 4.12 7.95
N TYR A 53 1.74 4.57 7.92
CA TYR A 53 2.69 4.14 6.88
C TYR A 53 2.96 2.63 6.92
N GLN A 54 2.96 1.99 8.11
CA GLN A 54 3.20 0.56 8.25
C GLN A 54 2.13 -0.26 7.52
N THR A 55 0.87 0.19 7.59
CA THR A 55 -0.25 -0.42 6.86
C THR A 55 -0.02 -0.31 5.36
N ARG A 56 0.35 0.89 4.86
CA ARG A 56 0.69 1.11 3.45
C ARG A 56 1.88 0.26 2.99
N LYS A 57 2.88 0.07 3.85
CA LYS A 57 4.07 -0.77 3.54
C LYS A 57 3.66 -2.23 3.37
N LEU A 58 2.90 -2.75 4.33
CA LEU A 58 2.49 -4.16 4.36
C LEU A 58 1.55 -4.50 3.20
N ILE A 59 0.60 -3.61 2.89
CA ILE A 59 -0.33 -3.83 1.78
C ILE A 59 0.37 -3.79 0.42
N CYS A 60 1.38 -2.93 0.23
CA CYS A 60 2.18 -2.94 -1.00
C CYS A 60 2.90 -4.27 -1.19
N GLU A 61 3.42 -4.86 -0.10
CA GLU A 61 4.05 -6.19 -0.15
C GLU A 61 3.05 -7.28 -0.55
N VAL A 62 1.85 -7.27 0.05
CA VAL A 62 0.77 -8.21 -0.27
C VAL A 62 0.29 -8.07 -1.72
N LEU A 63 0.01 -6.84 -2.18
CA LEU A 63 -0.44 -6.60 -3.55
C LEU A 63 0.65 -6.92 -4.58
N THR A 64 1.92 -6.68 -4.27
CA THR A 64 3.05 -7.08 -5.13
C THR A 64 3.09 -8.59 -5.31
N PHE A 65 2.93 -9.37 -4.23
CA PHE A 65 2.84 -10.82 -4.31
C PHE A 65 1.64 -11.27 -5.16
N LEU A 66 0.47 -10.65 -4.96
CA LEU A 66 -0.74 -10.97 -5.73
C LEU A 66 -0.59 -10.65 -7.22
N CYS A 67 0.13 -9.59 -7.59
CA CYS A 67 0.44 -9.31 -8.99
C CYS A 67 1.28 -10.42 -9.63
N TRP A 68 2.14 -11.08 -8.86
CA TRP A 68 3.09 -12.07 -9.35
C TRP A 68 2.61 -13.52 -9.24
N CYS A 69 1.73 -13.85 -8.28
CA CYS A 69 1.45 -15.25 -7.92
C CYS A 69 0.83 -16.10 -9.04
N GLU A 70 0.02 -15.51 -9.93
CA GLU A 70 -0.55 -16.16 -11.11
C GLU A 70 -0.75 -15.14 -12.24
N VAL A 71 0.32 -14.77 -12.94
CA VAL A 71 0.25 -13.86 -14.11
C VAL A 71 -0.52 -14.54 -15.26
N PRO A 72 -1.49 -13.87 -15.92
CA PRO A 72 -1.92 -12.47 -15.74
C PRO A 72 -3.11 -12.27 -14.78
N ILE A 73 -3.64 -13.34 -14.19
CA ILE A 73 -4.87 -13.32 -13.38
C ILE A 73 -4.71 -12.40 -12.17
N GLY A 74 -3.72 -12.67 -11.31
CA GLY A 74 -3.52 -11.93 -10.06
C GLY A 74 -3.27 -10.43 -10.29
N HIS A 75 -2.41 -10.10 -11.25
CA HIS A 75 -2.17 -8.72 -11.69
C HIS A 75 -3.46 -8.03 -12.18
N SER A 76 -4.25 -8.69 -13.03
CA SER A 76 -5.50 -8.13 -13.55
C SER A 76 -6.50 -7.82 -12.44
N LEU A 77 -6.58 -8.67 -11.41
CA LEU A 77 -7.43 -8.45 -10.24
C LEU A 77 -6.95 -7.25 -9.42
N VAL A 78 -5.64 -7.11 -9.20
CA VAL A 78 -5.07 -5.96 -8.47
C VAL A 78 -5.34 -4.66 -9.24
N LEU A 79 -5.10 -4.62 -10.56
CA LEU A 79 -5.39 -3.44 -11.37
C LEU A 79 -6.86 -3.06 -11.35
N LYS A 80 -7.77 -4.03 -11.40
CA LYS A 80 -9.21 -3.80 -11.26
C LYS A 80 -9.55 -3.21 -9.89
N GLY A 81 -8.95 -3.72 -8.82
CA GLY A 81 -9.11 -3.14 -7.47
C GLY A 81 -8.58 -1.70 -7.38
N MET A 82 -7.51 -1.36 -8.10
CA MET A 82 -7.00 0.01 -8.19
C MET A 82 -7.90 0.92 -9.03
N ASP A 83 -8.54 0.42 -10.09
CA ASP A 83 -9.56 1.17 -10.84
C ASP A 83 -10.78 1.49 -9.97
N MET A 84 -11.22 0.54 -9.14
CA MET A 84 -12.29 0.78 -8.16
C MET A 84 -11.91 1.84 -7.13
N LEU A 85 -10.67 1.81 -6.64
CA LEU A 85 -10.16 2.84 -5.75
C LEU A 85 -10.15 4.22 -6.43
N ARG A 86 -9.67 4.31 -7.67
CA ARG A 86 -9.68 5.54 -8.47
C ARG A 86 -11.09 6.10 -8.59
N GLU A 87 -12.06 5.27 -8.97
CA GLU A 87 -13.46 5.67 -9.11
C GLU A 87 -14.05 6.16 -7.77
N HIS A 88 -13.78 5.43 -6.69
CA HIS A 88 -14.24 5.80 -5.35
C HIS A 88 -13.65 7.14 -4.88
N ARG A 89 -12.38 7.41 -5.18
CA ARG A 89 -11.70 8.66 -4.83
C ARG A 89 -11.96 9.80 -5.82
N ARG A 90 -12.46 9.49 -7.01
CA ARG A 90 -12.60 10.41 -8.15
C ARG A 90 -11.28 11.01 -8.59
N ASP A 91 -10.23 10.19 -8.59
CA ASP A 91 -8.92 10.57 -9.09
C ASP A 91 -8.82 10.37 -10.61
N PHE A 92 -7.91 11.11 -11.26
CA PHE A 92 -7.71 11.01 -12.72
C PHE A 92 -6.89 9.76 -13.08
N GLY A 93 -5.77 9.56 -12.40
CA GLY A 93 -4.91 8.39 -12.56
C GLY A 93 -5.26 7.27 -11.58
N ARG A 94 -5.05 6.02 -12.04
CA ARG A 94 -5.26 4.80 -11.24
C ARG A 94 -4.43 4.78 -9.94
N PHE A 95 -3.29 5.46 -9.94
CA PHE A 95 -2.32 5.46 -8.84
C PHE A 95 -2.22 6.80 -8.10
N ASP A 96 -2.99 7.82 -8.47
CA ASP A 96 -2.83 9.19 -7.95
C ASP A 96 -3.02 9.27 -6.44
N ALA A 97 -4.07 8.62 -5.91
CA ALA A 97 -4.34 8.57 -4.47
C ALA A 97 -3.12 8.06 -3.68
N TRP A 98 -2.46 7.07 -4.26
CA TRP A 98 -1.35 6.37 -3.66
C TRP A 98 -0.04 7.15 -3.78
N LEU A 99 0.26 7.70 -4.96
CA LEU A 99 1.42 8.55 -5.21
C LEU A 99 1.42 9.82 -4.35
N ARG A 100 0.25 10.46 -4.22
CA ARG A 100 0.09 11.65 -3.35
C ARG A 100 0.42 11.35 -1.89
N LEU A 101 0.09 10.15 -1.40
CA LEU A 101 0.44 9.72 -0.05
C LEU A 101 1.94 9.37 0.08
N LEU A 102 2.53 8.80 -0.97
CA LEU A 102 3.98 8.58 -1.01
C LEU A 102 4.71 9.92 -0.90
N GLU A 103 4.37 10.88 -1.76
CA GLU A 103 4.94 12.24 -1.74
C GLU A 103 4.81 12.88 -0.35
N HIS A 104 3.62 12.85 0.25
CA HIS A 104 3.41 13.38 1.59
C HIS A 104 4.22 12.66 2.67
N THR A 105 4.44 11.34 2.53
CA THR A 105 5.27 10.57 3.46
C THR A 105 6.75 10.96 3.32
N LEU A 106 7.22 11.15 2.08
CA LEU A 106 8.59 11.55 1.78
C LEU A 106 8.88 13.01 2.21
N ASP A 107 7.94 13.91 1.99
CA ASP A 107 8.02 15.31 2.45
C ASP A 107 7.96 15.42 3.98
N GLY A 108 7.39 14.42 4.64
CA GLY A 108 7.34 14.30 6.10
C GLY A 108 8.69 14.16 6.79
N ARG A 109 9.81 13.98 6.05
CA ARG A 109 11.19 13.96 6.59
C ARG A 109 11.69 15.31 7.10
N GLY A 110 10.95 16.37 6.83
CA GLY A 110 11.32 17.74 7.13
C GLY A 110 12.07 18.42 5.97
N LYS A 111 12.20 19.74 6.05
CA LYS A 111 12.78 20.57 4.98
C LYS A 111 14.29 20.72 5.17
N MET A 112 15.05 20.65 4.07
CA MET A 112 16.49 20.91 4.03
C MET A 112 17.34 20.02 4.97
N GLY A 113 16.99 18.73 5.13
CA GLY A 113 17.74 17.81 6.00
C GLY A 113 17.57 18.07 7.50
N SER A 114 16.57 18.86 7.89
CA SER A 114 16.26 19.20 9.27
C SER A 114 14.89 18.69 9.71
N MET A 115 14.72 18.32 10.98
CA MET A 115 13.46 17.86 11.58
C MET A 115 12.38 18.95 11.68
N VAL A 116 12.67 20.18 11.22
CA VAL A 116 11.72 21.29 11.19
C VAL A 116 10.60 20.95 10.21
N GLY A 117 9.38 20.80 10.74
CA GLY A 117 8.20 20.39 9.97
C GLY A 117 8.08 18.88 9.74
N ALA A 118 8.96 18.05 10.32
CA ALA A 118 8.87 16.60 10.17
C ALA A 118 7.57 16.06 10.80
N SER A 119 6.95 15.09 10.12
CA SER A 119 5.69 14.48 10.54
C SER A 119 5.86 13.75 11.87
N LEU A 120 4.77 13.61 12.63
CA LEU A 120 4.79 12.87 13.89
C LEU A 120 5.25 11.41 13.67
N GLU A 121 4.83 10.81 12.55
CA GLU A 121 5.29 9.48 12.12
C GLU A 121 6.81 9.45 11.89
N TYR A 122 7.38 10.45 11.21
CA TYR A 122 8.83 10.55 10.99
C TYR A 122 9.60 10.71 12.29
N LYS A 123 9.11 11.57 13.20
CA LYS A 123 9.74 11.77 14.52
C LYS A 123 9.73 10.49 15.36
N GLN A 124 8.65 9.72 15.32
CA GLN A 124 8.56 8.42 15.99
C GLN A 124 9.53 7.40 15.39
N MET A 125 9.66 7.35 14.07
CA MET A 125 10.63 6.48 13.40
C MET A 125 12.09 6.92 13.65
N ALA A 126 12.35 8.23 13.71
CA ALA A 126 13.68 8.80 13.90
C ALA A 126 14.18 8.57 15.34
N ALA A 127 13.28 8.64 16.32
CA ALA A 127 13.56 8.30 17.71
C ALA A 127 13.97 6.81 17.89
N ALA A 128 13.52 5.92 17.00
CA ALA A 128 13.91 4.52 16.98
C ALA A 128 15.23 4.24 16.21
N GLY A 129 15.86 5.27 15.63
CA GLY A 129 17.12 5.15 14.88
C GLY A 129 17.00 4.46 13.52
N THR A 130 15.78 4.16 13.05
CA THR A 130 15.52 3.36 11.84
C THR A 130 14.73 4.10 10.75
N ALA A 131 14.45 5.41 10.94
CA ALA A 131 13.66 6.21 10.01
C ALA A 131 14.12 6.14 8.56
N ASP A 132 15.39 6.43 8.30
CA ASP A 132 15.92 6.47 6.93
C ASP A 132 15.87 5.11 6.26
N ASN A 133 16.20 4.04 6.99
CA ASN A 133 16.12 2.67 6.50
C ASN A 133 14.68 2.28 6.16
N HIS A 134 13.71 2.56 7.03
CA HIS A 134 12.30 2.21 6.78
C HIS A 134 11.67 3.03 5.65
N LEU A 135 12.04 4.30 5.50
CA LEU A 135 11.58 5.15 4.40
C LEU A 135 12.19 4.72 3.06
N MET A 136 13.46 4.35 3.05
CA MET A 136 14.12 3.83 1.85
C MET A 136 13.50 2.48 1.44
N GLU A 137 13.27 1.59 2.40
CA GLU A 137 12.62 0.29 2.18
C GLU A 137 11.16 0.42 1.71
N TYR A 138 10.45 1.47 2.17
CA TYR A 138 9.12 1.83 1.69
C TYR A 138 9.18 2.35 0.25
N THR A 139 10.08 3.28 -0.04
CA THR A 139 10.27 3.86 -1.38
C THR A 139 10.62 2.78 -2.40
N VAL A 140 11.51 1.84 -2.05
CA VAL A 140 11.87 0.71 -2.92
C VAL A 140 10.67 -0.19 -3.17
N ARG A 141 9.88 -0.55 -2.16
CA ARG A 141 8.66 -1.35 -2.36
C ARG A 141 7.61 -0.63 -3.21
N PHE A 142 7.50 0.68 -3.07
CA PHE A 142 6.61 1.51 -3.86
C PHE A 142 7.03 1.53 -5.33
N GLY A 143 8.31 1.84 -5.60
CA GLY A 143 8.86 1.80 -6.93
C GLY A 143 8.71 0.42 -7.58
N SER A 144 8.98 -0.65 -6.84
CA SER A 144 8.79 -2.01 -7.34
C SER A 144 7.33 -2.32 -7.70
N PHE A 145 6.36 -1.97 -6.85
CA PHE A 145 4.94 -2.20 -7.15
C PHE A 145 4.47 -1.40 -8.36
N GLU A 146 4.88 -0.13 -8.47
CA GLU A 146 4.54 0.71 -9.61
C GLU A 146 5.17 0.19 -10.91
N ILE A 147 6.46 -0.17 -10.88
CA ILE A 147 7.17 -0.74 -12.03
C ILE A 147 6.55 -2.07 -12.45
N ILE A 148 6.21 -2.95 -11.49
CA ILE A 148 5.51 -4.21 -11.77
C ILE A 148 4.17 -3.93 -12.46
N CYS A 149 3.38 -2.99 -11.94
CA CYS A 149 2.09 -2.64 -12.53
C CYS A 149 2.21 -1.92 -13.88
N ARG A 150 3.28 -1.15 -14.14
CA ARG A 150 3.51 -0.51 -15.46
C ARG A 150 4.07 -1.50 -16.49
N ASN A 151 5.05 -2.32 -16.12
CA ASN A 151 5.69 -3.26 -17.03
C ASN A 151 4.76 -4.41 -17.42
N LEU A 152 3.93 -4.91 -16.51
CA LEU A 152 2.92 -5.93 -16.83
C LEU A 152 1.77 -5.40 -17.72
N VAL A 153 1.58 -4.08 -17.82
CA VAL A 153 0.63 -3.47 -18.77
C VAL A 153 1.21 -3.39 -20.19
N HIS A 154 2.54 -3.46 -20.34
CA HIS A 154 3.20 -3.48 -21.65
C HIS A 154 3.49 -4.90 -22.19
N GLU A 155 3.36 -5.94 -21.36
CA GLU A 155 3.58 -7.36 -21.73
C GLU A 155 2.31 -8.15 -22.09
N ILE A 156 1.13 -7.50 -22.16
CA ILE A 156 -0.16 -8.07 -22.60
C ILE A 156 -0.71 -7.23 -23.76
#